data_AF-A0A957QEL4-F1
#
_entry.id   AF-A0A957QEL4-F1
#
_cell.length_a   1.000
_cell.length_b   1.000
_cell.length_c   1.000
_cell.angle_alpha   90.00
_cell.angle_beta   90.00
_cell.angle_gamma   90.00
#
_symmetry.space_group_name_H-M   'P 1'
#
loop_
_entity.id
_entity.type
_entity.pdbx_description
1 polymer ?
#
loop_
_entity_poly.entity_id
_entity_poly.type
_entity_poly.pdbx_seq_one_letter_code
_entity_poly.pdbx_strand_id
1 'polypeptide(L)'
;MTNAVRRADAREQRKRSRISDTLQNFGIDILIFVAFIMDMNVRFTGIAIHEWLGIAFGVSLIVHLLLHWRWISAITQRFFRRVPLNDRINYLLNILLFVDFVVLVVTGLWISEVAMATLGLPVQRGFAWRILHTLSADISIWLIGLHLAFNWKWVANAAKRYLWQPIFARRQRTPVETAELEGAA
;
A
#
# COMPACT_ATOMS: atom_id res chain seq x y z
N MET A 1 34.80 -14.45 21.55
CA MET A 1 34.06 -14.39 20.26
C MET A 1 34.84 -13.51 19.28
N THR A 2 35.33 -14.09 18.17
CA THR A 2 36.15 -13.42 17.16
C THR A 2 35.31 -12.49 16.27
N ASN A 3 35.91 -11.38 15.81
CA ASN A 3 35.27 -10.39 14.91
C ASN A 3 34.62 -10.99 13.66
N ALA A 4 35.11 -12.16 13.21
CA ALA A 4 34.56 -12.89 12.07
C ALA A 4 33.17 -13.48 12.34
N VAL A 5 32.94 -14.04 13.53
CA VAL A 5 31.66 -14.62 13.94
C VAL A 5 30.60 -13.54 14.07
N ARG A 6 30.94 -12.40 14.72
CA ARG A 6 30.04 -11.24 14.81
C ARG A 6 29.67 -10.66 13.44
N ARG A 7 30.56 -10.72 12.45
CA ARG A 7 30.29 -10.28 11.06
C ARG A 7 29.46 -11.28 10.28
N ALA A 8 29.65 -12.58 10.51
CA ALA A 8 28.83 -13.64 9.93
C ALA A 8 27.39 -13.56 10.48
N ASP A 9 27.24 -13.47 11.79
CA ASP A 9 25.95 -13.32 12.47
C ASP A 9 25.22 -12.05 12.04
N ALA A 10 25.94 -10.92 11.91
CA ALA A 10 25.36 -9.68 11.41
C ALA A 10 24.94 -9.79 9.93
N ARG A 11 25.70 -10.51 9.09
CA ARG A 11 25.33 -10.77 7.67
C ARG A 11 24.12 -11.68 7.56
N GLU A 12 24.03 -12.68 8.43
CA GLU A 12 22.97 -13.68 8.45
C GLU A 12 21.67 -13.10 9.03
N GLN A 13 21.75 -12.30 10.11
CA GLN A 13 20.62 -11.52 10.61
C GLN A 13 20.10 -10.51 9.58
N ARG A 14 20.99 -9.82 8.85
CA ARG A 14 20.59 -8.90 7.75
C ARG A 14 19.99 -9.62 6.54
N LYS A 15 20.24 -10.93 6.40
CA LYS A 15 19.65 -11.80 5.37
C LYS A 15 18.31 -12.37 5.81
N ARG A 16 18.14 -12.70 7.11
CA ARG A 16 16.90 -13.19 7.73
C ARG A 16 15.87 -12.08 8.01
N SER A 17 16.30 -10.87 8.38
CA SER A 17 15.39 -9.72 8.58
C SER A 17 14.85 -9.16 7.26
N ARG A 18 15.28 -9.71 6.12
CA ARG A 18 14.76 -9.47 4.77
C ARG A 18 13.75 -10.56 4.38
N ILE A 19 12.66 -10.69 5.12
CA ILE A 19 11.39 -10.79 4.37
C ILE A 19 11.40 -9.51 3.55
N SER A 20 11.65 -9.61 2.23
CA SER A 20 12.22 -8.48 1.50
C SER A 20 11.35 -7.25 1.73
N ASP A 21 11.92 -6.10 2.09
CA ASP A 21 11.15 -4.87 2.32
C ASP A 21 10.14 -4.62 1.18
N THR A 22 10.49 -5.03 -0.05
CA THR A 22 9.60 -5.06 -1.21
C THR A 22 8.32 -5.87 -1.04
N LEU A 23 8.36 -7.05 -0.41
CA LEU A 23 7.18 -7.88 -0.13
C LEU A 23 6.28 -7.23 0.92
N GLN A 24 6.87 -6.66 1.98
CA GLN A 24 6.10 -5.93 2.98
C GLN A 24 5.39 -4.73 2.33
N ASN A 25 6.11 -3.93 1.55
CA ASN A 25 5.55 -2.79 0.84
C ASN A 25 4.45 -3.23 -0.12
N PHE A 26 4.73 -4.23 -0.95
CA PHE A 26 3.76 -4.75 -1.91
C PHE A 26 2.50 -5.31 -1.24
N GLY A 27 2.63 -5.96 -0.08
CA GLY A 27 1.49 -6.43 0.70
C GLY A 27 0.65 -5.29 1.27
N ILE A 28 1.29 -4.23 1.80
CA ILE A 28 0.61 -3.02 2.27
C ILE A 28 -0.09 -2.31 1.11
N ASP A 29 0.56 -2.18 -0.05
CA ASP A 29 0.00 -1.54 -1.24
C ASP A 29 -1.25 -2.27 -1.73
N ILE A 30 -1.22 -3.62 -1.77
CA ILE A 30 -2.40 -4.44 -2.10
C ILE A 30 -3.52 -4.21 -1.09
N LEU A 31 -3.20 -4.21 0.21
CA LEU A 31 -4.19 -4.01 1.27
C LEU A 31 -4.88 -2.65 1.12
N ILE A 32 -4.09 -1.58 0.95
CA ILE A 32 -4.59 -0.21 0.75
C ILE A 32 -5.44 -0.12 -0.52
N PHE A 33 -5.01 -0.76 -1.61
CA PHE A 33 -5.75 -0.75 -2.88
C PHE A 33 -7.09 -1.48 -2.79
N VAL A 34 -7.14 -2.64 -2.11
CA VAL A 34 -8.39 -3.37 -1.88
C VAL A 34 -9.31 -2.59 -0.96
N ALA A 35 -8.79 -2.02 0.13
CA ALA A 35 -9.57 -1.18 1.04
C ALA A 35 -10.17 0.03 0.31
N PHE A 36 -9.40 0.70 -0.54
CA PHE A 36 -9.87 1.79 -1.39
C PHE A 36 -11.02 1.35 -2.30
N ILE A 37 -10.89 0.23 -3.03
CA ILE A 37 -11.97 -0.27 -3.91
C ILE A 37 -13.25 -0.56 -3.13
N MET A 38 -13.14 -1.17 -1.94
CA MET A 38 -14.29 -1.42 -1.09
C MET A 38 -14.95 -0.12 -0.63
N ASP A 39 -14.14 0.89 -0.27
CA ASP A 39 -14.62 2.18 0.20
C ASP A 39 -15.36 2.98 -0.88
N MET A 40 -14.93 2.85 -2.14
CA MET A 40 -15.57 3.52 -3.29
C MET A 40 -17.00 3.05 -3.60
N ASN A 41 -17.49 1.99 -2.94
CA ASN A 41 -18.84 1.47 -3.16
C ASN A 41 -19.73 1.62 -1.92
N VAL A 42 -20.09 2.86 -1.60
CA VAL A 42 -20.97 3.21 -0.46
C VAL A 42 -22.33 2.50 -0.53
N ARG A 43 -22.84 2.20 -1.74
CA ARG A 43 -24.11 1.46 -1.88
C ARG A 43 -24.02 0.02 -1.41
N PHE A 44 -22.85 -0.60 -1.58
CA PHE A 44 -22.60 -1.97 -1.15
C PHE A 44 -22.19 -2.03 0.33
N THR A 45 -21.34 -1.12 0.79
CA THR A 45 -20.85 -1.10 2.19
C THR A 45 -21.87 -0.49 3.15
N GLY A 46 -22.68 0.47 2.70
CA GLY A 46 -23.51 1.29 3.56
C GLY A 46 -22.68 2.35 4.30
N ILE A 47 -23.35 3.40 4.79
CA ILE A 47 -22.69 4.59 5.33
C ILE A 47 -21.79 4.28 6.55
N ALA A 48 -22.26 3.42 7.47
CA ALA A 48 -21.51 3.09 8.66
C ALA A 48 -20.19 2.36 8.33
N ILE A 49 -20.24 1.36 7.45
CA ILE A 49 -19.03 0.62 7.06
C ILE A 49 -18.09 1.53 6.25
N HIS A 50 -18.61 2.34 5.34
CA HIS A 50 -17.82 3.32 4.59
C HIS A 50 -17.04 4.26 5.50
N GLU A 51 -17.70 4.85 6.51
CA GLU A 51 -17.00 5.77 7.42
C GLU A 51 -15.89 5.07 8.23
N TRP A 52 -16.18 3.91 8.81
CA TRP A 52 -15.17 3.18 9.59
C TRP A 52 -14.03 2.61 8.72
N LEU A 53 -14.36 2.16 7.51
CA LEU A 53 -13.37 1.69 6.53
C LEU A 53 -12.51 2.86 6.06
N GLY A 54 -13.08 4.02 5.78
CA GLY A 54 -12.38 5.25 5.44
C GLY A 54 -11.44 5.72 6.56
N ILE A 55 -11.85 5.62 7.83
CA ILE A 55 -10.97 5.88 8.98
C ILE A 55 -9.80 4.90 9.01
N ALA A 56 -10.07 3.60 8.89
CA ALA A 56 -9.02 2.57 8.89
C ALA A 56 -8.06 2.75 7.69
N PHE A 57 -8.58 3.12 6.53
CA PHE A 57 -7.81 3.47 5.33
C PHE A 57 -6.92 4.69 5.58
N GLY A 58 -7.46 5.76 6.16
CA GLY A 58 -6.69 6.95 6.53
C GLY A 58 -5.54 6.65 7.50
N VAL A 59 -5.79 5.83 8.53
CA VAL A 59 -4.73 5.36 9.44
C VAL A 59 -3.67 4.53 8.69
N SER A 60 -4.10 3.63 7.81
CA SER A 60 -3.19 2.79 7.02
C SER A 60 -2.30 3.63 6.10
N LEU A 61 -2.84 4.67 5.47
CA LEU A 61 -2.09 5.64 4.67
C LEU A 61 -1.05 6.38 5.52
N ILE A 62 -1.43 6.87 6.70
CA ILE A 62 -0.49 7.55 7.62
C ILE A 62 0.66 6.62 7.99
N VAL A 63 0.36 5.37 8.38
CA VAL A 63 1.38 4.37 8.71
C VAL A 63 2.29 4.11 7.50
N HIS A 64 1.72 3.92 6.31
CA HIS A 64 2.48 3.74 5.07
C HIS A 64 3.45 4.92 4.83
N LEU A 65 2.98 6.15 4.95
CA LEU A 65 3.81 7.34 4.77
C LEU A 65 4.94 7.45 5.79
N LEU A 66 4.68 7.13 7.06
CA LEU A 66 5.68 7.13 8.12
C LEU A 66 6.76 6.07 7.87
N LEU A 67 6.36 4.86 7.47
CA LEU A 67 7.30 3.79 7.08
C LEU A 67 8.18 4.20 5.89
N HIS A 68 7.61 4.98 4.97
CA HIS A 68 8.30 5.45 3.77
C HIS A 68 8.91 6.86 3.88
N TRP A 69 8.90 7.47 5.07
CA TRP A 69 9.31 8.87 5.25
C TRP A 69 10.72 9.18 4.71
N ARG A 70 11.69 8.29 4.95
CA ARG A 70 13.06 8.45 4.44
C ARG A 70 13.14 8.43 2.92
N TRP A 71 12.32 7.61 2.28
CA TRP A 71 12.22 7.54 0.83
C TRP A 71 11.56 8.81 0.27
N ILE A 72 10.47 9.28 0.90
CA ILE A 72 9.80 10.53 0.55
C ILE A 72 10.79 11.70 0.62
N SER A 73 11.52 11.83 1.74
CA SER A 73 12.51 12.92 1.90
C SER A 73 13.63 12.85 0.85
N ALA A 74 14.10 11.63 0.53
CA ALA A 74 15.15 11.45 -0.45
C ALA A 74 14.70 11.79 -1.88
N ILE A 75 13.45 11.49 -2.22
CA ILE A 75 12.88 11.83 -3.53
C ILE A 75 12.58 13.32 -3.63
N THR A 76 12.04 13.95 -2.59
CA THR A 76 11.82 15.40 -2.56
C THR A 76 13.12 16.18 -2.75
N GLN A 77 14.23 15.71 -2.18
CA GLN A 77 15.54 16.32 -2.46
C GLN A 77 16.03 16.09 -3.90
N ARG A 78 15.66 14.97 -4.53
CA ARG A 78 16.01 14.68 -5.94
C ARG A 78 15.20 15.50 -6.93
N PHE A 79 14.03 16.03 -6.54
CA PHE A 79 13.25 16.93 -7.37
C PHE A 79 14.04 18.17 -7.82
N PHE A 80 14.88 18.71 -6.93
CA PHE A 80 15.75 19.85 -7.23
C PHE A 80 16.97 19.50 -8.09
N ARG A 81 17.15 18.22 -8.44
CA ARG A 81 18.23 17.74 -9.31
C ARG A 81 17.72 17.48 -10.73
N ARG A 82 18.63 17.43 -11.70
CA ARG A 82 18.30 17.01 -13.07
C ARG A 82 17.98 15.51 -13.11
N VAL A 83 16.70 15.17 -12.95
CA VAL A 83 16.18 13.80 -13.12
C VAL A 83 15.49 13.63 -14.50
N PRO A 84 15.48 12.41 -15.07
CA PRO A 84 14.75 12.08 -16.29
C PRO A 84 13.25 12.42 -16.19
N LEU A 85 12.60 12.67 -17.34
CA LEU A 85 11.20 13.08 -17.39
C LEU A 85 10.25 12.06 -16.72
N ASN A 86 10.47 10.76 -16.94
CA ASN A 86 9.63 9.70 -16.36
C ASN A 86 9.65 9.73 -14.82
N ASP A 87 10.83 9.98 -14.23
CA ASP A 87 10.97 10.08 -12.77
C ASP A 87 10.28 11.32 -12.22
N ARG A 88 10.26 12.43 -12.98
CA ARG A 88 9.51 13.65 -12.62
C ARG A 88 8.00 13.42 -12.64
N ILE A 89 7.49 12.75 -13.67
CA ILE A 89 6.06 12.46 -13.78
C ILE A 89 5.63 11.54 -12.64
N ASN A 90 6.37 10.45 -12.39
CA ASN A 90 6.10 9.56 -11.26
C ASN A 90 6.13 10.31 -9.92
N TYR A 91 7.08 11.22 -9.73
CA TYR A 91 7.13 12.03 -8.53
C TYR A 91 5.93 12.96 -8.39
N LEU A 92 5.56 13.67 -9.47
CA LEU A 92 4.41 14.57 -9.47
C LEU A 92 3.12 13.79 -9.19
N LEU A 93 2.93 12.62 -9.80
CA LEU A 93 1.80 11.74 -9.54
C LEU A 93 1.73 11.30 -8.07
N ASN A 94 2.87 10.98 -7.46
CA ASN A 94 2.92 10.61 -6.04
C ASN A 94 2.55 11.79 -5.13
N ILE A 95 2.99 13.01 -5.45
CA ILE A 95 2.57 14.21 -4.70
C ILE A 95 1.08 14.45 -4.86
N LEU A 96 0.56 14.39 -6.10
CA LEU A 96 -0.85 14.61 -6.37
C LEU A 96 -1.72 13.59 -5.63
N LEU A 97 -1.36 12.31 -5.68
CA LEU A 97 -2.02 11.25 -4.90
C LEU A 97 -1.97 11.53 -3.39
N PHE A 98 -0.81 11.93 -2.88
CA PHE A 98 -0.67 12.24 -1.47
C PHE A 98 -1.59 13.39 -1.04
N VAL A 99 -1.59 14.50 -1.80
CA VAL A 99 -2.44 15.66 -1.52
C VAL A 99 -3.91 15.29 -1.63
N ASP A 100 -4.29 14.58 -2.70
CA ASP A 100 -5.67 14.16 -2.93
C ASP A 100 -6.17 13.23 -1.80
N PHE A 101 -5.40 12.22 -1.41
CA PHE A 101 -5.80 11.35 -0.29
C PHE A 101 -5.88 12.08 1.05
N VAL A 102 -5.03 13.08 1.30
CA VAL A 102 -5.16 13.92 2.50
C VAL A 102 -6.48 14.68 2.47
N VAL A 103 -6.83 15.28 1.33
CA VAL A 103 -8.13 15.96 1.15
C VAL A 103 -9.28 14.96 1.34
N LEU A 104 -9.22 13.79 0.69
CA LEU A 104 -10.24 12.75 0.77
C LEU A 104 -10.50 12.31 2.22
N VAL A 105 -9.45 11.97 2.96
CA VAL A 105 -9.54 11.50 4.36
C VAL A 105 -10.04 12.63 5.27
N VAL A 106 -9.45 13.83 5.18
CA VAL A 106 -9.84 14.95 6.06
C VAL A 106 -11.30 15.35 5.83
N THR A 107 -11.71 15.47 4.58
CA THR A 107 -13.09 15.81 4.23
C THR A 107 -14.06 14.71 4.62
N GLY A 108 -13.68 13.44 4.44
CA GLY A 108 -14.48 12.26 4.83
C GLY A 108 -14.71 12.19 6.34
N LEU A 109 -13.63 12.38 7.12
CA LEU A 109 -13.73 12.51 8.57
C LEU A 109 -14.67 13.65 8.96
N TRP A 110 -14.55 14.82 8.32
CA TRP A 110 -15.35 15.99 8.64
C TRP A 110 -16.85 15.82 8.39
N ILE A 111 -17.22 15.10 7.33
CA ILE A 111 -18.64 14.87 6.95
C ILE A 111 -19.24 13.59 7.56
N SER A 112 -18.44 12.78 8.25
CA SER A 112 -18.87 11.50 8.83
C SER A 112 -20.03 11.69 9.81
N GLU A 113 -21.13 10.99 9.60
CA GLU A 113 -22.32 11.10 10.44
C GLU A 113 -22.28 10.09 11.59
N VAL A 114 -21.92 8.83 11.29
CA VAL A 114 -21.86 7.74 12.26
C VAL A 114 -20.64 7.90 13.18
N ALA A 115 -19.46 8.18 12.61
CA ALA A 115 -18.24 8.35 13.40
C ALA A 115 -18.33 9.58 14.33
N MET A 116 -18.86 10.71 13.85
CA MET A 116 -19.03 11.90 14.70
C MET A 116 -20.07 11.68 15.79
N ALA A 117 -21.21 11.04 15.47
CA ALA A 117 -22.23 10.72 16.45
C ALA A 117 -21.73 9.77 17.55
N THR A 118 -20.95 8.75 17.18
CA THR A 118 -20.35 7.82 18.15
C THR A 118 -19.32 8.48 19.07
N LEU A 119 -18.65 9.54 18.60
CA LEU A 119 -17.74 10.36 19.41
C LEU A 119 -18.44 11.46 20.21
N GLY A 120 -19.76 11.62 20.10
CA GLY A 120 -20.52 12.68 20.75
C GLY A 120 -20.27 14.08 20.18
N LEU A 121 -19.76 14.16 18.95
CA LEU A 121 -19.47 15.41 18.26
C LEU A 121 -20.65 15.86 17.38
N PRO A 122 -20.82 17.18 17.14
CA PRO A 122 -21.89 17.67 16.28
C PRO A 122 -21.67 17.23 14.82
N VAL A 123 -22.72 16.66 14.22
CA VAL A 123 -22.70 16.25 12.81
C VAL A 123 -22.74 17.47 11.91
N GLN A 124 -21.70 17.64 11.08
CA GLN A 124 -21.61 18.75 10.13
C GLN A 124 -22.11 18.33 8.75
N ARG A 125 -23.18 18.98 8.27
CA ARG A 125 -23.81 18.68 6.97
C ARG A 125 -23.45 19.70 5.88
N GLY A 126 -22.26 20.31 5.98
CA GLY A 126 -21.84 21.34 5.03
C GLY A 126 -21.73 20.80 3.60
N PHE A 127 -22.48 21.39 2.67
CA PHE A 127 -22.53 20.99 1.26
C PHE A 127 -21.15 21.08 0.56
N ALA A 128 -20.36 22.12 0.88
CA ALA A 128 -19.04 22.32 0.31
C ALA A 128 -18.07 21.16 0.62
N TRP A 129 -18.10 20.63 1.84
CA TRP A 129 -17.24 19.50 2.25
C TRP A 129 -17.62 18.22 1.52
N ARG A 130 -18.91 17.98 1.30
CA ARG A 130 -19.40 16.84 0.52
C ARG A 130 -18.95 16.93 -0.94
N ILE A 131 -19.07 18.10 -1.57
CA ILE A 131 -18.56 18.31 -2.93
C ILE A 131 -17.06 18.03 -2.96
N LEU A 132 -16.29 18.60 -2.04
CA LEU A 132 -14.85 18.43 -2.03
C LEU A 132 -14.45 16.96 -1.84
N HIS A 133 -15.14 16.25 -0.94
CA HIS A 133 -14.93 14.82 -0.73
C HIS A 133 -15.26 13.99 -1.98
N THR A 134 -16.42 14.21 -2.60
CA THR A 134 -16.82 13.48 -3.81
C THR A 134 -15.90 13.79 -5.00
N LEU A 135 -15.52 15.07 -5.19
CA LEU A 135 -14.59 15.46 -6.24
C LEU A 135 -13.21 14.83 -6.05
N SER A 136 -12.70 14.82 -4.82
CA SER A 136 -11.45 14.15 -4.49
C SER A 136 -11.55 12.63 -4.72
N ALA A 137 -12.67 12.00 -4.34
CA ALA A 137 -12.90 10.59 -4.61
C ALA A 137 -12.88 10.28 -6.11
N ASP A 138 -13.54 11.09 -6.94
CA ASP A 138 -13.55 10.93 -8.39
C ASP A 138 -12.16 11.13 -9.01
N ILE A 139 -11.42 12.15 -8.57
CA ILE A 139 -10.05 12.42 -9.02
C ILE A 139 -9.11 11.28 -8.64
N SER A 140 -9.26 10.72 -7.44
CA SER A 140 -8.41 9.65 -6.92
C SER A 140 -8.41 8.42 -7.85
N ILE A 141 -9.55 8.05 -8.44
CA ILE A 141 -9.65 6.93 -9.39
C ILE A 141 -8.69 7.16 -10.57
N TRP A 142 -8.71 8.37 -11.16
CA TRP A 142 -7.87 8.72 -12.29
C TRP A 142 -6.39 8.74 -11.90
N LEU A 143 -6.05 9.33 -10.76
CA LEU A 143 -4.68 9.39 -10.27
C LEU A 143 -4.11 8.00 -9.97
N ILE A 144 -4.88 7.13 -9.32
CA ILE A 144 -4.47 5.75 -9.01
C ILE A 144 -4.30 4.96 -10.30
N GLY A 145 -5.25 5.08 -11.24
CA GLY A 145 -5.15 4.41 -12.55
C GLY A 145 -3.89 4.82 -13.32
N LEU A 146 -3.59 6.12 -13.34
CA LEU A 146 -2.39 6.65 -13.98
C LEU A 146 -1.11 6.18 -13.28
N HIS A 147 -1.08 6.25 -11.95
CA HIS A 147 0.03 5.77 -11.14
C HIS A 147 0.31 4.28 -11.38
N LEU A 148 -0.74 3.45 -11.41
CA LEU A 148 -0.62 2.02 -11.69
C LEU A 148 -0.11 1.75 -13.11
N ALA A 149 -0.61 2.48 -14.11
CA ALA A 149 -0.18 2.34 -15.50
C ALA A 149 1.31 2.67 -15.67
N PHE A 150 1.78 3.78 -15.08
CA PHE A 150 3.20 4.16 -15.13
C PHE A 150 4.11 3.16 -14.42
N ASN A 151 3.62 2.52 -13.35
CA ASN A 151 4.39 1.58 -12.55
C ASN A 151 4.13 0.11 -12.92
N TRP A 152 3.39 -0.16 -14.01
CA TRP A 152 2.92 -1.49 -14.38
C TRP A 152 4.02 -2.55 -14.49
N LYS A 153 5.17 -2.19 -15.09
CA LYS A 153 6.31 -3.12 -15.22
C LYS A 153 6.80 -3.62 -13.86
N TRP A 154 6.85 -2.73 -12.86
CA TRP A 154 7.26 -3.12 -11.51
C TRP A 154 6.19 -4.00 -10.85
N VAL A 155 4.92 -3.60 -10.94
CA VAL A 155 3.78 -4.35 -10.38
C VAL A 155 3.71 -5.77 -10.94
N ALA A 156 3.79 -5.93 -12.26
CA ALA A 156 3.74 -7.23 -12.92
C ALA A 156 4.91 -8.13 -12.47
N ASN A 157 6.11 -7.56 -12.31
CA ASN A 157 7.28 -8.30 -11.82
C ASN A 157 7.15 -8.68 -10.34
N ALA A 158 6.62 -7.79 -9.49
CA ALA A 158 6.36 -8.07 -8.09
C ALA A 158 5.30 -9.18 -7.92
N ALA A 159 4.18 -9.08 -8.65
CA ALA A 159 3.13 -10.10 -8.66
C ALA A 159 3.65 -11.46 -9.15
N LYS A 160 4.43 -11.48 -10.23
CA LYS A 160 5.05 -12.73 -10.74
C LYS A 160 5.93 -13.38 -9.68
N ARG A 161 6.75 -12.59 -8.99
CA ARG A 161 7.70 -13.08 -7.98
C ARG A 161 7.04 -13.56 -6.69
N TYR A 162 6.06 -12.82 -6.18
CA TYR A 162 5.51 -13.06 -4.84
C TYR A 162 4.17 -13.80 -4.83
N LEU A 163 3.37 -13.70 -5.90
CA LEU A 163 2.09 -14.41 -5.99
C LEU A 163 2.22 -15.66 -6.87
N TRP A 164 2.84 -15.53 -8.05
CA TRP A 164 2.84 -16.60 -9.05
C TRP A 164 3.87 -17.70 -8.74
N GLN A 165 5.16 -17.36 -8.63
CA GLN A 165 6.22 -18.34 -8.42
C GLN A 165 6.01 -19.29 -7.22
N PRO A 166 5.56 -18.85 -6.02
CA PRO A 166 5.36 -19.78 -4.91
C PRO A 166 4.18 -20.75 -5.11
N ILE A 167 3.14 -20.35 -5.85
CA ILE A 167 2.01 -21.24 -6.19
C ILE A 167 2.47 -22.38 -7.09
N PHE A 168 3.33 -22.09 -8.08
CA PHE A 168 3.81 -23.11 -9.04
C PHE A 168 5.04 -23.88 -8.55
N ALA A 169 5.91 -23.28 -7.72
CA ALA A 169 7.06 -23.95 -7.13
C ALA A 169 6.66 -25.02 -6.09
N ARG A 170 5.52 -24.84 -5.40
CA ARG A 170 4.96 -25.88 -4.51
C ARG A 170 4.48 -27.13 -5.25
N ARG A 171 4.21 -27.04 -6.56
CA ARG A 171 3.72 -28.16 -7.38
C ARG A 171 4.84 -29.10 -7.85
N GLN A 172 6.11 -28.74 -7.65
CA GLN A 172 7.27 -29.56 -8.07
C GLN A 172 7.88 -30.38 -6.92
N ARG A 173 7.36 -30.28 -5.69
CA ARG A 173 7.85 -31.06 -4.54
C ARG A 173 6.79 -32.06 -4.04
N THR A 174 6.56 -33.12 -4.80
CA THR A 174 6.07 -34.46 -4.36
C THR A 174 5.89 -35.35 -5.59
N PRO A 175 6.15 -36.69 -5.57
CA PRO A 175 6.87 -37.54 -4.61
C PRO A 175 7.87 -38.48 -5.33
N VAL A 176 9.17 -38.16 -5.35
CA VAL A 176 10.20 -39.17 -5.74
C VAL A 176 10.95 -39.68 -4.49
N GLU A 177 10.94 -38.91 -3.40
CA GLU A 177 11.65 -39.24 -2.16
C GLU A 177 10.96 -40.30 -1.30
N THR A 178 9.68 -40.61 -1.54
CA THR A 178 8.99 -41.73 -0.85
C THR A 178 9.23 -43.09 -1.49
N ALA A 179 9.65 -43.15 -2.77
CA ALA A 179 9.90 -44.41 -3.46
C ALA A 179 11.26 -45.03 -3.12
N GLU A 180 12.26 -44.21 -2.74
CA GLU A 180 13.57 -44.70 -2.30
C GLU A 180 13.56 -45.27 -0.88
N LEU A 181 12.57 -44.92 -0.04
CA LEU A 181 12.44 -45.43 1.32
C LEU A 181 11.60 -46.72 1.41
N GLU A 182 10.71 -46.99 0.46
CA GLU A 182 9.94 -48.25 0.39
C GLU A 182 10.65 -49.35 -0.42
N GLY A 183 11.64 -49.02 -1.26
CA GLY A 183 12.48 -50.01 -1.97
C GLY A 183 13.71 -50.49 -1.20
N ALA A 184 13.93 -49.96 0.01
CA ALA A 184 15.10 -50.24 0.85
C ALA A 184 14.74 -50.95 2.18
N ALA A 185 13.50 -51.40 2.35
CA ALA A 185 13.01 -52.19 3.47
C ALA A 185 12.64 -53.61 3.00
#